data_AF-A0A1I8PP39-F1
#
_entry.id   AF-A0A1I8PP39-F1
#
_cell.length_a   1.000
_cell.length_b   1.000
_cell.length_c   1.000
_cell.angle_alpha   90.00
_cell.angle_beta   90.00
_cell.angle_gamma   90.00
#
_symmetry.space_group_name_H-M   'P 1'
#
loop_
_entity.id
_entity.type
_entity.pdbx_description
1 polymer ?
#
loop_
_entity_poly.entity_id
_entity_poly.type
_entity_poly.pdbx_seq_one_letter_code
_entity_poly.pdbx_strand_id
1 'polypeptide(L)'
;MSNNNNIDTLANEWDELTREFVDLEECNRKYIELLEQLHSHQHKCFNEIKHQRYRMNQISASLKQFKNTQSEEEKQKVAELQKNTLKRKAQLYEIEQSLPAKSGRYLRIILGDVNVSILNRNDKVRYKDDYEKFKLILNVIGLLLAFLNLIFNYRALELSYIFLLVWYYCTLTIRESILKVNGSRIKGWWRAHHFISTVAAGVLLVWPQGEHWQLFRNQFMYFNAYISVVQYLQFGYQKGLLYRLKALGERHNMDITIEGFHSWMWRGLSFLLPFLFMGYAFQAYNAYTLYEISNYVPGAPWHVSVMSGLFSLLFIGNITTTLLVVPEKIRERAKERYRLLSMGKSMKLRKQMRNSMSESENSSTHTSPASSPVTEKGDKKTPGSPAEKKLK
;
A
#
# COMPACT_ATOMS: atom_id res chain seq x y z
N MET A 1 21.37 -32.93 -46.59
CA MET A 1 20.16 -32.14 -46.87
C MET A 1 20.62 -30.71 -47.11
N SER A 2 20.95 -30.43 -48.37
CA SER A 2 21.57 -29.19 -48.79
C SER A 2 20.50 -28.12 -48.93
N ASN A 3 20.67 -26.97 -48.27
CA ASN A 3 19.79 -25.82 -48.35
C ASN A 3 19.70 -25.34 -49.80
N ASN A 4 18.58 -25.65 -50.46
CA ASN A 4 18.32 -25.27 -51.84
C ASN A 4 17.52 -23.94 -51.85
N ASN A 5 18.14 -22.87 -51.37
CA ASN A 5 17.58 -21.52 -51.54
C ASN A 5 18.04 -21.00 -52.92
N ASN A 6 17.21 -21.20 -53.94
CA ASN A 6 17.41 -20.59 -55.26
C ASN A 6 17.21 -19.06 -55.15
N ILE A 7 17.97 -18.29 -55.93
CA ILE A 7 17.89 -16.82 -55.97
C ILE A 7 16.47 -16.32 -56.29
N ASP A 8 15.77 -17.02 -57.18
CA ASP A 8 14.39 -16.66 -57.54
C ASP A 8 13.42 -16.83 -56.36
N THR A 9 13.65 -17.84 -55.51
CA THR A 9 12.87 -18.05 -54.28
C THR A 9 13.10 -16.89 -53.31
N LEU A 10 14.36 -16.46 -53.14
CA LEU A 10 14.71 -15.33 -52.29
C LEU A 10 14.15 -14.00 -52.82
N ALA A 11 14.10 -13.81 -54.14
CA ALA A 11 13.48 -12.64 -54.76
C ALA A 11 11.96 -12.59 -54.51
N ASN A 12 11.27 -13.72 -54.64
CA ASN A 12 9.85 -13.81 -54.33
C ASN A 12 9.55 -13.57 -52.84
N GLU A 13 10.37 -14.13 -51.93
CA GLU A 13 10.29 -13.87 -50.49
C GLU A 13 10.51 -12.38 -50.19
N TRP A 14 11.43 -11.72 -50.91
CA TRP A 14 11.65 -10.28 -50.77
C TRP A 14 10.46 -9.44 -51.25
N ASP A 15 9.80 -9.83 -52.35
CA ASP A 15 8.59 -9.17 -52.85
C ASP A 15 7.40 -9.36 -51.90
N GLU A 16 7.31 -10.50 -51.23
CA GLU A 16 6.34 -10.74 -50.15
C GLU A 16 6.65 -9.86 -48.93
N LEU A 17 7.90 -9.84 -48.47
CA LEU A 17 8.34 -8.96 -47.38
C LEU A 17 8.11 -7.47 -47.69
N THR A 18 8.33 -7.06 -48.94
CA THR A 18 8.08 -5.67 -49.39
C THR A 18 6.60 -5.33 -49.31
N ARG A 19 5.71 -6.27 -49.60
CA ARG A 19 4.26 -6.10 -49.41
C ARG A 19 3.89 -6.01 -47.93
N GLU A 20 4.42 -6.89 -47.08
CA GLU A 20 4.21 -6.82 -45.62
C GLU A 20 4.74 -5.51 -45.01
N PHE A 21 5.81 -4.94 -45.58
CA PHE A 21 6.36 -3.67 -45.12
C PHE A 21 5.39 -2.50 -45.34
N VAL A 22 4.60 -2.51 -46.42
CA VAL A 22 3.57 -1.48 -46.66
C VAL A 22 2.51 -1.50 -45.55
N ASP A 23 2.08 -2.68 -45.11
CA ASP A 23 1.13 -2.84 -44.01
C ASP A 23 1.73 -2.34 -42.67
N LEU A 24 3.03 -2.61 -42.45
CA LEU A 24 3.76 -2.09 -41.29
C LEU A 24 3.84 -0.56 -41.29
N GLU A 25 4.12 0.06 -42.44
CA GLU A 25 4.16 1.52 -42.58
C GLU A 25 2.80 2.16 -42.28
N GLU A 26 1.70 1.55 -42.76
CA GLU A 26 0.36 2.02 -42.46
C GLU A 26 0.02 1.90 -40.98
N CYS A 27 0.35 0.77 -40.36
CA CYS A 27 0.18 0.55 -38.94
C CYS A 27 0.95 1.60 -38.11
N ASN A 28 2.21 1.87 -38.45
CA ASN A 28 3.05 2.85 -37.76
C ASN A 28 2.52 4.28 -37.91
N ARG A 29 2.08 4.67 -39.12
CA ARG A 29 1.46 5.98 -39.36
C ARG A 29 0.25 6.19 -38.48
N LYS A 30 -0.63 5.18 -38.38
CA LYS A 30 -1.82 5.22 -37.50
C LYS A 30 -1.45 5.27 -36.03
N TYR A 31 -0.40 4.57 -35.61
CA TYR A 31 0.12 4.64 -34.25
C TYR A 31 0.59 6.06 -33.88
N ILE A 32 1.35 6.73 -34.76
CA ILE A 32 1.81 8.11 -34.55
C ILE A 32 0.62 9.07 -34.43
N GLU A 33 -0.38 8.95 -35.32
CA GLU A 33 -1.58 9.78 -35.28
C GLU A 33 -2.34 9.63 -33.95
N LEU A 34 -2.55 8.39 -33.49
CA LEU A 34 -3.19 8.11 -32.21
C LEU A 34 -2.40 8.66 -31.02
N LEU A 35 -1.06 8.65 -31.09
CA LEU A 35 -0.19 9.21 -30.06
C LEU A 35 -0.33 10.73 -29.95
N GLU A 36 -0.40 11.44 -31.08
CA GLU A 36 -0.65 12.88 -31.12
C GLU A 36 -2.04 13.24 -30.58
N GLN A 37 -3.07 12.50 -31.00
CA GLN A 37 -4.43 12.65 -30.49
C GLN A 37 -4.50 12.44 -28.97
N LEU A 38 -3.82 11.40 -28.46
CA LEU A 38 -3.71 11.15 -27.02
C LEU A 38 -3.09 12.35 -26.29
N HIS A 39 -1.98 12.89 -26.80
CA HIS A 39 -1.33 14.07 -26.22
C HIS A 39 -2.25 15.31 -26.21
N SER A 40 -2.97 15.55 -27.30
CA SER A 40 -3.95 16.64 -27.40
C SER A 40 -5.06 16.50 -26.35
N HIS A 41 -5.63 15.30 -26.20
CA HIS A 41 -6.65 15.02 -25.18
C HIS A 41 -6.11 15.16 -23.76
N GLN A 42 -4.88 14.71 -23.49
CA GLN A 42 -4.23 14.90 -22.20
C GLN A 42 -4.12 16.39 -21.86
N HIS A 43 -3.64 17.21 -22.80
CA HIS A 43 -3.51 18.66 -22.61
C HIS A 43 -4.86 19.33 -22.32
N LYS A 44 -5.90 18.98 -23.09
CA LYS A 44 -7.26 19.45 -22.87
C LYS A 44 -7.77 19.11 -21.46
N CYS A 45 -7.58 17.86 -21.03
CA CYS A 45 -7.97 17.43 -19.70
C CYS A 45 -7.25 18.20 -18.58
N PHE A 46 -5.94 18.46 -18.71
CA PHE A 46 -5.21 19.28 -17.73
C PHE A 46 -5.77 20.71 -17.63
N ASN A 47 -6.06 21.33 -18.78
CA ASN A 47 -6.61 22.68 -18.82
C ASN A 47 -8.00 22.74 -18.18
N GLU A 48 -8.87 21.77 -18.48
CA GLU A 48 -10.20 21.68 -17.88
C GLU A 48 -10.16 21.42 -16.37
N ILE A 49 -9.26 20.54 -15.89
CA ILE A 49 -9.08 20.31 -14.45
C ILE A 49 -8.62 21.60 -13.76
N LYS A 50 -7.67 22.33 -14.36
CA LYS A 50 -7.18 23.62 -13.83
C LYS A 50 -8.32 24.64 -13.77
N HIS A 51 -9.12 24.74 -14.83
CA HIS A 51 -10.27 25.63 -14.89
C HIS A 51 -11.35 25.28 -13.85
N GLN A 52 -11.68 23.99 -13.71
CA GLN A 52 -12.62 23.52 -12.68
C GLN A 52 -12.13 23.87 -11.27
N ARG A 53 -10.85 23.62 -10.95
CA ARG A 53 -10.26 23.99 -9.66
C ARG A 53 -10.34 25.49 -9.40
N TYR A 54 -10.06 26.31 -10.41
CA TYR A 54 -10.17 27.76 -10.33
C TYR A 54 -11.59 28.20 -9.99
N ARG A 55 -12.60 27.76 -10.76
CA ARG A 55 -14.01 28.10 -10.51
C ARG A 55 -14.49 27.61 -9.14
N MET A 56 -14.11 26.41 -8.74
CA MET A 56 -14.44 25.88 -7.41
C MET A 56 -13.83 26.71 -6.28
N ASN A 57 -12.61 27.22 -6.46
CA ASN A 57 -11.97 28.10 -5.48
C ASN A 57 -12.68 29.46 -5.40
N GLN A 58 -13.12 30.02 -6.52
CA GLN A 58 -13.94 31.23 -6.53
C GLN A 58 -15.26 31.02 -5.79
N ILE A 59 -16.00 29.95 -6.11
CA ILE A 59 -17.25 29.59 -5.43
C ILE A 59 -17.01 29.40 -3.93
N SER A 60 -15.94 28.69 -3.55
CA SER A 60 -15.57 28.45 -2.15
C SER A 60 -15.20 29.74 -1.42
N ALA A 61 -14.61 30.73 -2.11
CA ALA A 61 -14.31 32.03 -1.55
C ALA A 61 -15.59 32.85 -1.31
N SER A 62 -16.49 32.90 -2.30
CA SER A 62 -17.79 33.57 -2.17
C SER A 62 -18.64 32.94 -1.06
N LEU A 63 -18.63 31.61 -0.92
CA LEU A 63 -19.35 30.90 0.15
C LEU A 63 -18.92 31.30 1.56
N LYS A 64 -17.70 31.82 1.76
CA LYS A 64 -17.25 32.29 3.08
C LYS A 64 -18.02 33.54 3.53
N GLN A 65 -18.54 34.33 2.60
CA GLN A 65 -19.30 35.54 2.90
C GLN A 65 -20.68 35.21 3.52
N PHE A 66 -21.19 34.00 3.27
CA PHE A 66 -22.48 33.51 3.79
C PHE A 66 -22.36 32.73 5.11
N LYS A 67 -21.22 32.85 5.82
CA LYS A 67 -20.99 32.13 7.09
C LYS A 67 -21.93 32.53 8.23
N ASN A 68 -22.40 33.79 8.23
CA ASN A 68 -23.19 34.37 9.32
C ASN A 68 -24.68 34.53 8.97
N THR A 69 -25.13 33.88 7.90
CA THR A 69 -26.52 33.91 7.46
C THR A 69 -27.46 33.33 8.52
N GLN A 70 -28.59 34.01 8.77
CA GLN A 70 -29.59 33.59 9.75
C GLN A 70 -30.71 32.70 9.16
N SER A 71 -30.97 32.77 7.85
CA SER A 71 -32.00 31.96 7.19
C SER A 71 -31.61 30.49 7.09
N GLU A 72 -32.46 29.59 7.60
CA GLU A 72 -32.25 28.14 7.55
C GLU A 72 -32.16 27.59 6.11
N GLU A 73 -32.88 28.19 5.17
CA GLU A 73 -32.86 27.77 3.76
C GLU A 73 -31.51 28.08 3.10
N GLU A 74 -30.93 29.25 3.41
CA GLU A 74 -29.60 29.63 2.91
C GLU A 74 -28.49 28.81 3.58
N LYS A 75 -28.60 28.48 4.87
CA LYS A 75 -27.67 27.56 5.55
C LYS A 75 -27.66 26.18 4.89
N GLN A 76 -28.83 25.65 4.53
CA GLN A 76 -28.94 24.38 3.81
C GLN A 76 -28.27 24.44 2.42
N LYS A 77 -28.52 25.51 1.66
CA LYS A 77 -27.87 25.73 0.34
C LYS A 77 -26.35 25.81 0.45
N VAL A 78 -25.82 26.53 1.47
CA VAL A 78 -24.37 26.62 1.72
C VAL A 78 -23.79 25.24 2.05
N ALA A 79 -24.45 24.46 2.92
CA ALA A 79 -23.99 23.11 3.28
C ALA A 79 -23.99 22.17 2.06
N GLU A 80 -25.01 22.24 1.20
CA GLU A 80 -25.08 21.48 -0.03
C GLU A 80 -23.96 21.84 -1.00
N LEU A 81 -23.69 23.14 -1.21
CA LEU A 81 -22.61 23.59 -2.08
C LEU A 81 -21.22 23.17 -1.56
N GLN A 82 -21.00 23.17 -0.24
CA GLN A 82 -19.78 22.64 0.37
C GLN A 82 -19.63 21.14 0.14
N LYS A 83 -20.72 20.36 0.31
CA LYS A 83 -20.75 18.92 0.00
C LYS A 83 -20.46 18.65 -1.47
N ASN A 84 -21.07 19.40 -2.38
CA ASN A 84 -20.83 19.29 -3.82
C ASN A 84 -19.39 19.64 -4.20
N THR A 85 -18.81 20.64 -3.54
CA THR A 85 -17.39 21.00 -3.71
C THR A 85 -16.47 19.86 -3.29
N LEU A 86 -16.74 19.20 -2.15
CA LEU A 86 -15.98 18.02 -1.71
C LEU A 86 -16.13 16.85 -2.69
N LYS A 87 -17.35 16.55 -3.15
CA LYS A 87 -17.61 15.50 -4.14
C LYS A 87 -16.86 15.76 -5.45
N ARG A 88 -16.90 17.00 -5.94
CA ARG A 88 -16.21 17.40 -7.18
C ARG A 88 -14.69 17.28 -7.03
N LYS A 89 -14.12 17.65 -5.87
CA LYS A 89 -12.68 17.46 -5.60
C LYS A 89 -12.28 15.98 -5.73
N ALA A 90 -13.09 15.07 -5.19
CA ALA A 90 -12.84 13.63 -5.30
C ALA A 90 -12.89 13.13 -6.75
N GLN A 91 -13.89 13.57 -7.52
CA GLN A 91 -14.01 13.22 -8.95
C GLN A 91 -12.86 13.76 -9.79
N LEU A 92 -12.45 15.02 -9.58
CA LEU A 92 -11.29 15.59 -10.28
C LEU A 92 -10.00 14.85 -9.94
N TYR A 93 -9.85 14.41 -8.68
CA TYR A 93 -8.71 13.60 -8.27
C TYR A 93 -8.70 12.23 -8.98
N GLU A 94 -9.85 11.58 -9.15
CA GLU A 94 -9.96 10.32 -9.89
C GLU A 94 -9.57 10.48 -11.37
N ILE A 95 -10.03 11.56 -12.02
CA ILE A 95 -9.63 11.88 -13.41
C ILE A 95 -8.12 12.15 -13.48
N GLU A 96 -7.55 12.89 -12.52
CA GLU A 96 -6.11 13.18 -12.50
C GLU A 96 -5.25 11.90 -12.37
N GLN A 97 -5.78 10.81 -11.81
CA GLN A 97 -5.07 9.53 -11.70
C GLN A 97 -4.94 8.76 -13.02
N SER A 98 -5.78 9.06 -14.02
CA SER A 98 -5.67 8.48 -15.37
C SER A 98 -4.75 9.30 -16.29
N LEU A 99 -4.42 10.52 -15.89
CA LEU A 99 -3.54 11.42 -16.61
C LEU A 99 -2.08 11.26 -16.18
N PRO A 100 -1.12 11.65 -17.03
CA PRO A 100 0.27 11.69 -16.62
C PRO A 100 0.54 12.70 -15.50
N ALA A 101 1.18 12.28 -14.43
CA ALA A 101 1.62 13.17 -13.36
C ALA A 101 3.03 13.71 -13.64
N LYS A 102 3.25 14.98 -13.29
CA LYS A 102 4.59 15.59 -13.37
C LYS A 102 5.52 14.94 -12.34
N SER A 103 6.76 14.71 -12.75
CA SER A 103 7.83 14.23 -11.88
C SER A 103 8.04 15.18 -10.71
N GLY A 104 8.16 14.62 -9.49
CA GLY A 104 8.52 15.41 -8.31
C GLY A 104 9.94 15.98 -8.42
N ARG A 105 10.27 17.00 -7.61
CA ARG A 105 11.58 17.70 -7.65
C ARG A 105 12.78 16.74 -7.68
N TYR A 106 12.78 15.70 -6.83
CA TYR A 106 13.84 14.69 -6.79
C TYR A 106 14.04 13.98 -8.14
N LEU A 107 12.96 13.44 -8.72
CA LEU A 107 13.03 12.78 -10.02
C LEU A 107 13.44 13.73 -11.14
N ARG A 108 12.99 15.00 -11.08
CA ARG A 108 13.40 15.99 -12.06
C ARG A 108 14.88 16.31 -12.01
N ILE A 109 15.49 16.31 -10.82
CA ILE A 109 16.93 16.50 -10.66
C ILE A 109 17.70 15.33 -11.29
N ILE A 110 17.23 14.09 -11.11
CA ILE A 110 17.95 12.88 -11.55
C ILE A 110 17.69 12.53 -13.02
N LEU A 111 16.43 12.60 -13.44
CA LEU A 111 15.97 12.12 -14.75
C LEU A 111 15.69 13.27 -15.74
N GLY A 112 15.81 14.53 -15.32
CA GLY A 112 15.41 15.68 -16.12
C GLY A 112 13.89 15.87 -16.19
N ASP A 113 13.42 16.70 -17.11
CA ASP A 113 11.98 16.98 -17.30
C ASP A 113 11.26 15.89 -18.11
N VAL A 114 11.53 14.63 -17.77
CA VAL A 114 10.90 13.46 -18.38
C VAL A 114 9.68 13.04 -17.58
N ASN A 115 8.61 12.68 -18.29
CA ASN A 115 7.37 12.17 -17.71
C ASN A 115 7.48 10.67 -17.43
N VAL A 116 7.59 10.30 -16.15
CA VAL A 116 7.69 8.90 -15.70
C VAL A 116 6.34 8.24 -15.45
N SER A 117 5.26 8.82 -15.98
CA SER A 117 3.91 8.29 -15.79
C SER A 117 3.66 7.08 -16.66
N ILE A 118 3.32 5.97 -16.01
CA ILE A 118 2.93 4.73 -16.65
C ILE A 118 1.41 4.79 -16.83
N LEU A 119 0.90 5.05 -18.03
CA LEU A 119 -0.54 5.25 -18.23
C LEU A 119 -1.33 3.95 -18.12
N ASN A 120 -0.77 2.86 -18.64
CA ASN A 120 -1.40 1.54 -18.62
C ASN A 120 -1.46 0.97 -17.19
N ARG A 121 -2.66 0.59 -16.75
CA ARG A 121 -2.89 0.01 -15.43
C ARG A 121 -2.13 -1.30 -15.21
N ASN A 122 -2.00 -2.13 -16.24
CA ASN A 122 -1.28 -3.40 -16.15
C ASN A 122 0.22 -3.15 -15.96
N ASP A 123 0.77 -2.17 -16.66
CA ASP A 123 2.18 -1.79 -16.52
C ASP A 123 2.48 -1.16 -15.16
N LYS A 124 1.55 -0.37 -14.59
CA LYS A 124 1.67 0.13 -13.21
C LYS A 124 1.80 -1.01 -12.19
N VAL A 125 0.97 -2.04 -12.35
CA VAL A 125 1.00 -3.22 -11.47
C VAL A 125 2.27 -4.03 -11.71
N ARG A 126 2.68 -4.25 -12.96
CA ARG A 126 3.93 -4.95 -13.29
C ARG A 126 5.15 -4.26 -12.69
N TYR A 127 5.28 -2.94 -12.88
CA TYR A 127 6.39 -2.16 -12.31
C TYR A 127 6.46 -2.28 -10.79
N LYS A 128 5.30 -2.26 -10.13
CA LYS A 128 5.19 -2.43 -8.69
C LYS A 128 5.59 -3.84 -8.25
N ASP A 129 5.16 -4.87 -8.96
CA ASP A 129 5.53 -6.25 -8.67
C ASP A 129 7.03 -6.50 -8.90
N ASP A 130 7.62 -5.88 -9.94
CA ASP A 130 9.06 -5.89 -10.18
C ASP A 130 9.86 -5.15 -9.10
N TYR A 131 9.31 -4.08 -8.54
CA TYR A 131 9.89 -3.40 -7.37
C TYR A 131 9.86 -4.29 -6.12
N GLU A 132 8.75 -4.99 -5.87
CA GLU A 132 8.62 -5.93 -4.75
C GLU A 132 9.56 -7.14 -4.91
N LYS A 133 9.65 -7.69 -6.12
CA LYS A 133 10.59 -8.76 -6.48
C LYS A 133 12.04 -8.32 -6.31
N PHE A 134 12.36 -7.10 -6.74
CA PHE A 134 13.68 -6.50 -6.56
C PHE A 134 14.08 -6.45 -5.09
N LYS A 135 13.22 -5.93 -4.20
CA LYS A 135 13.49 -5.93 -2.75
C LYS A 135 13.79 -7.32 -2.22
N LEU A 136 12.98 -8.31 -2.59
CA LEU A 136 13.16 -9.68 -2.11
C LEU A 136 14.48 -10.29 -2.57
N ILE A 137 14.80 -10.19 -3.87
CA ILE A 137 16.06 -10.74 -4.42
C ILE A 137 17.25 -10.09 -3.72
N LEU A 138 17.24 -8.76 -3.59
CA LEU A 138 18.36 -8.05 -2.99
C LEU A 138 18.48 -8.30 -1.48
N ASN A 139 17.36 -8.52 -0.80
CA ASN A 139 17.37 -8.93 0.59
C ASN A 139 18.03 -10.31 0.78
N VAL A 140 17.75 -11.28 -0.11
CA VAL A 140 18.39 -12.61 -0.07
C VAL A 140 19.89 -12.51 -0.35
N ILE A 141 20.29 -11.76 -1.39
CA ILE A 141 21.71 -11.52 -1.71
C ILE A 141 22.40 -10.82 -0.53
N GLY A 142 21.77 -9.81 0.05
CA GLY A 142 22.29 -9.06 1.19
C GLY A 142 22.49 -9.95 2.42
N LEU A 143 21.55 -10.85 2.71
CA LEU A 143 21.67 -11.81 3.79
C LEU A 143 22.85 -12.75 3.58
N LEU A 144 23.02 -13.30 2.37
CA LEU A 144 24.14 -14.18 2.04
C LEU A 144 25.48 -13.46 2.18
N LEU A 145 25.60 -12.24 1.65
CA LEU A 145 26.83 -11.45 1.77
C LEU A 145 27.13 -11.05 3.22
N ALA A 146 26.11 -10.75 4.04
CA ALA A 146 26.29 -10.49 5.46
C ALA A 146 26.86 -11.73 6.18
N PHE A 147 26.34 -12.93 5.90
CA PHE A 147 26.89 -14.17 6.45
C PHE A 147 28.31 -14.45 5.97
N LEU A 148 28.61 -14.26 4.69
CA LEU A 148 29.97 -14.43 4.17
C LEU A 148 30.95 -13.46 4.83
N ASN A 149 30.54 -12.21 5.08
CA ASN A 149 31.35 -11.24 5.82
C ASN A 149 31.54 -11.60 7.31
N LEU A 150 30.60 -12.33 7.93
CA LEU A 150 30.79 -12.83 9.30
C LEU A 150 31.82 -13.95 9.36
N ILE A 151 31.89 -14.79 8.32
CA ILE A 151 32.84 -15.93 8.25
C ILE A 151 34.23 -15.46 7.79
N PHE A 152 34.26 -14.62 6.76
CA PHE A 152 35.48 -14.18 6.10
C PHE A 152 35.73 -12.69 6.34
N ASN A 153 36.88 -12.37 6.93
CA ASN A 153 37.35 -10.98 7.06
C ASN A 153 38.18 -10.58 5.82
N TYR A 154 37.48 -10.35 4.70
CA TYR A 154 38.11 -9.98 3.44
C TYR A 154 37.59 -8.62 2.93
N ARG A 155 38.51 -7.66 2.75
CA ARG A 155 38.16 -6.27 2.45
C ARG A 155 37.30 -6.08 1.20
N ALA A 156 37.59 -6.81 0.11
CA ALA A 156 36.81 -6.65 -1.11
C ALA A 156 35.38 -7.16 -0.95
N LEU A 157 35.16 -8.18 -0.10
CA LEU A 157 33.83 -8.71 0.23
C LEU A 157 33.03 -7.71 1.09
N GLU A 158 33.69 -6.99 1.99
CA GLU A 158 33.04 -5.93 2.78
C GLU A 158 32.65 -4.74 1.88
N LEU A 159 33.57 -4.31 1.01
CA LEU A 159 33.33 -3.23 0.07
C LEU A 159 32.23 -3.56 -0.92
N SER A 160 32.18 -4.80 -1.43
CA SER A 160 31.10 -5.23 -2.32
C SER A 160 29.75 -5.20 -1.61
N TYR A 161 29.72 -5.58 -0.33
CA TYR A 161 28.50 -5.49 0.49
C TYR A 161 28.07 -4.04 0.74
N ILE A 162 28.98 -3.16 1.14
CA ILE A 162 28.67 -1.75 1.39
C ILE A 162 28.25 -1.05 0.09
N PHE A 163 28.94 -1.33 -1.01
CA PHE A 163 28.57 -0.83 -2.34
C PHE A 163 27.16 -1.31 -2.75
N LEU A 164 26.83 -2.57 -2.48
CA LEU A 164 25.50 -3.10 -2.71
C LEU A 164 24.44 -2.32 -1.92
N LEU A 165 24.70 -1.96 -0.66
CA LEU A 165 23.78 -1.14 0.14
C LEU A 165 23.57 0.25 -0.47
N VAL A 166 24.65 0.92 -0.89
CA VAL A 166 24.55 2.23 -1.57
C VAL A 166 23.68 2.11 -2.82
N TRP A 167 24.01 1.16 -3.70
CA TRP A 167 23.27 0.93 -4.93
C TRP A 167 21.80 0.57 -4.66
N TYR A 168 21.54 -0.28 -3.67
CA TYR A 168 20.20 -0.71 -3.29
C TYR A 168 19.34 0.48 -2.83
N TYR A 169 19.81 1.28 -1.87
CA TYR A 169 19.02 2.41 -1.36
C TYR A 169 18.88 3.54 -2.39
N CYS A 170 19.91 3.83 -3.19
CA CYS A 170 19.79 4.74 -4.34
C CYS A 170 18.69 4.26 -5.31
N THR A 171 18.68 2.97 -5.66
CA THR A 171 17.68 2.41 -6.57
C THR A 171 16.28 2.45 -5.95
N LEU A 172 16.15 2.14 -4.66
CA LEU A 172 14.87 2.23 -3.93
C LEU A 172 14.28 3.63 -3.98
N THR A 173 15.06 4.67 -3.65
CA THR A 173 14.56 6.05 -3.62
C THR A 173 14.04 6.50 -4.99
N ILE A 174 14.70 6.09 -6.08
CA ILE A 174 14.25 6.34 -7.45
C ILE A 174 12.95 5.58 -7.75
N ARG A 175 12.94 4.26 -7.55
CA ARG A 175 11.77 3.41 -7.84
C ARG A 175 10.53 3.82 -7.04
N GLU A 176 10.69 4.17 -5.76
CA GLU A 176 9.60 4.65 -4.91
C GLU A 176 9.09 6.03 -5.29
N SER A 177 9.98 6.90 -5.78
CA SER A 177 9.57 8.19 -6.30
C SER A 177 8.73 8.02 -7.57
N ILE A 178 9.10 7.08 -8.45
CA ILE A 178 8.29 6.72 -9.64
C ILE A 178 6.95 6.11 -9.21
N LEU A 179 6.94 5.18 -8.25
CA LEU A 179 5.71 4.60 -7.70
C LEU A 179 4.77 5.66 -7.14
N LYS A 180 5.31 6.70 -6.49
CA LYS A 180 4.51 7.78 -5.92
C LYS A 180 3.79 8.60 -6.97
N VAL A 181 4.51 8.99 -8.02
CA VAL A 181 3.95 9.71 -9.16
C VAL A 181 2.85 8.87 -9.83
N ASN A 182 3.00 7.54 -9.82
CA ASN A 182 2.05 6.58 -10.36
C ASN A 182 0.96 6.10 -9.38
N GLY A 183 0.72 6.84 -8.29
CA GLY A 183 -0.44 6.63 -7.40
C GLY A 183 -0.20 5.72 -6.18
N SER A 184 1.04 5.30 -5.92
CA SER A 184 1.35 4.56 -4.68
C SER A 184 1.27 5.46 -3.44
N ARG A 185 0.58 4.99 -2.39
CA ARG A 185 0.35 5.75 -1.15
C ARG A 185 1.42 5.50 -0.08
N ILE A 186 2.68 5.50 -0.50
CA ILE A 186 3.83 5.38 0.42
C ILE A 186 3.81 6.57 1.41
N LYS A 187 3.93 6.27 2.71
CA LYS A 187 4.00 7.28 3.78
C LYS A 187 5.32 8.04 3.73
N GLY A 188 5.30 9.29 4.21
CA GLY A 188 6.45 10.18 4.19
C GLY A 188 7.68 9.64 4.94
N TRP A 189 7.48 9.05 6.13
CA TRP A 189 8.58 8.50 6.93
C TRP A 189 9.36 7.41 6.19
N TRP A 190 8.68 6.40 5.62
CA TRP A 190 9.38 5.29 4.94
C TRP A 190 10.21 5.77 3.75
N ARG A 191 9.72 6.79 3.03
CA ARG A 191 10.53 7.43 2.01
C ARG A 191 11.75 8.12 2.62
N ALA A 192 11.55 8.95 3.64
CA ALA A 192 12.64 9.67 4.30
C ALA A 192 13.68 8.69 4.87
N HIS A 193 13.24 7.57 5.44
CA HIS A 193 14.07 6.47 5.91
C HIS A 193 15.01 5.97 4.81
N HIS A 194 14.50 5.66 3.60
CA HIS A 194 15.36 5.22 2.50
C HIS A 194 16.39 6.29 2.06
N PHE A 195 16.01 7.57 2.05
CA PHE A 195 16.96 8.66 1.78
C PHE A 195 18.05 8.76 2.83
N ILE A 196 17.68 8.66 4.12
CA ILE A 196 18.64 8.67 5.23
C ILE A 196 19.56 7.44 5.14
N SER A 197 19.01 6.27 4.80
CA SER A 197 19.79 5.04 4.58
C SER A 197 20.75 5.14 3.39
N THR A 198 20.40 5.86 2.32
CA THR A 198 21.34 6.19 1.23
C THR A 198 22.53 7.00 1.76
N VAL A 199 22.28 8.03 2.57
CA VAL A 199 23.34 8.83 3.18
C VAL A 199 24.20 7.97 4.11
N ALA A 200 23.59 7.15 4.95
CA ALA A 200 24.30 6.24 5.84
C ALA A 200 25.18 5.24 5.08
N ALA A 201 24.67 4.63 4.00
CA ALA A 201 25.44 3.75 3.14
C ALA A 201 26.61 4.49 2.46
N GLY A 202 26.41 5.74 2.06
CA GLY A 202 27.47 6.59 1.51
C GLY A 202 28.57 6.87 2.54
N VAL A 203 28.22 7.20 3.78
CA VAL A 203 29.17 7.41 4.88
C VAL A 203 29.94 6.11 5.19
N LEU A 204 29.27 4.96 5.19
CA LEU A 204 29.92 3.65 5.35
C LEU A 204 30.91 3.35 4.21
N LEU A 205 30.60 3.74 2.98
CA LEU A 205 31.47 3.51 1.82
C LEU A 205 32.77 4.30 1.91
N VAL A 206 32.70 5.55 2.37
CA VAL A 206 33.89 6.40 2.54
C VAL A 206 34.60 6.22 3.88
N TRP A 207 34.02 5.47 4.82
CA TRP A 207 34.65 5.17 6.10
C TRP A 207 35.94 4.36 5.87
N PRO A 208 37.13 4.93 6.20
CA PRO A 208 38.40 4.24 6.02
C PRO A 208 38.49 2.97 6.87
N GLN A 209 39.24 2.00 6.37
CA GLN A 209 39.58 0.82 7.18
C GLN A 209 40.53 1.20 8.31
N GLY A 210 40.28 0.62 9.47
CA GLY A 210 41.07 0.84 10.66
C GLY A 210 40.44 0.20 11.88
N GLU A 211 41.05 0.42 13.03
CA GLU A 211 40.64 -0.11 14.33
C GLU A 211 39.15 0.16 14.62
N HIS A 212 38.70 1.41 14.44
CA HIS A 212 37.33 1.84 14.73
C HIS A 212 36.29 1.10 13.89
N TRP A 213 36.61 0.77 12.63
CA TRP A 213 35.75 -0.06 11.79
C TRP A 213 35.72 -1.49 12.33
N GLN A 214 36.87 -2.08 12.65
CA GLN A 214 36.95 -3.46 13.13
C GLN A 214 36.19 -3.67 14.46
N LEU A 215 36.18 -2.66 15.34
CA LEU A 215 35.37 -2.67 16.57
C LEU A 215 33.85 -2.78 16.29
N PHE A 216 33.36 -2.14 15.22
CA PHE A 216 31.93 -2.11 14.90
C PHE A 216 31.50 -3.15 13.86
N ARG A 217 32.43 -3.65 13.05
CA ARG A 217 32.21 -4.49 11.87
C ARG A 217 31.25 -5.66 12.11
N ASN A 218 31.56 -6.52 13.08
CA ASN A 218 30.77 -7.73 13.31
C ASN A 218 29.35 -7.38 13.76
N GLN A 219 29.21 -6.38 14.63
CA GLN A 219 27.92 -5.88 15.07
C GLN A 219 27.10 -5.33 13.90
N PHE A 220 27.72 -4.59 12.98
CA PHE A 220 27.07 -4.14 11.75
C PHE A 220 26.59 -5.31 10.90
N MET A 221 27.40 -6.35 10.70
CA MET A 221 27.01 -7.52 9.91
C MET A 221 25.89 -8.32 10.57
N TYR A 222 25.92 -8.51 11.89
CA TYR A 222 24.82 -9.14 12.64
C TYR A 222 23.52 -8.35 12.54
N PHE A 223 23.60 -7.01 12.65
CA PHE A 223 22.44 -6.15 12.48
C PHE A 223 21.81 -6.29 11.10
N ASN A 224 22.64 -6.29 10.04
CA ASN A 224 22.12 -6.43 8.69
C ASN A 224 21.53 -7.81 8.43
N ALA A 225 22.18 -8.89 8.89
CA ALA A 225 21.62 -10.23 8.79
C ALA A 225 20.26 -10.32 9.51
N TYR A 226 20.17 -9.75 10.71
CA TYR A 226 18.92 -9.66 11.47
C TYR A 226 17.84 -8.89 10.71
N ILE A 227 18.14 -7.69 10.23
CA ILE A 227 17.18 -6.86 9.49
C ILE A 227 16.74 -7.56 8.20
N SER A 228 17.63 -8.27 7.51
CA SER A 228 17.25 -9.04 6.33
C SER A 228 16.25 -10.15 6.64
N VAL A 229 16.39 -10.84 7.79
CA VAL A 229 15.39 -11.81 8.26
C VAL A 229 14.06 -11.11 8.55
N VAL A 230 14.08 -9.98 9.26
CA VAL A 230 12.86 -9.20 9.55
C VAL A 230 12.17 -8.71 8.28
N GLN A 231 12.93 -8.23 7.29
CA GLN A 231 12.43 -7.80 5.99
C GLN A 231 11.77 -8.94 5.21
N TYR A 232 12.34 -10.15 5.28
CA TYR A 232 11.73 -11.34 4.69
C TYR A 232 10.39 -11.69 5.35
N LEU A 233 10.33 -11.70 6.68
CA LEU A 233 9.09 -11.92 7.44
C LEU A 233 8.03 -10.85 7.13
N GLN A 234 8.46 -9.59 7.07
CA GLN A 234 7.63 -8.44 6.68
C GLN A 234 7.03 -8.66 5.29
N PHE A 235 7.86 -9.02 4.31
CA PHE A 235 7.43 -9.22 2.94
C PHE A 235 6.36 -10.31 2.83
N GLY A 236 6.63 -11.49 3.39
CA GLY A 236 5.69 -12.62 3.34
C GLY A 236 4.34 -12.28 3.97
N TYR A 237 4.38 -11.66 5.15
CA TYR A 237 3.16 -11.25 5.86
C TYR A 237 2.37 -10.19 5.08
N GLN A 238 3.04 -9.10 4.69
CA GLN A 238 2.39 -7.96 4.08
C GLN A 238 1.84 -8.28 2.70
N LYS A 239 2.53 -9.13 1.91
CA LYS A 239 2.05 -9.58 0.60
C LYS A 239 0.72 -10.32 0.73
N GLY A 240 0.63 -11.29 1.64
CA GLY A 240 -0.61 -12.05 1.89
C GLY A 240 -1.76 -11.17 2.40
N LEU A 241 -1.45 -10.24 3.32
CA LEU A 241 -2.44 -9.31 3.84
C LEU A 241 -2.95 -8.33 2.77
N LEU A 242 -2.06 -7.75 1.98
CA LEU A 242 -2.42 -6.84 0.89
C LEU A 242 -3.26 -7.54 -0.18
N TYR A 243 -2.97 -8.81 -0.48
CA TYR A 243 -3.81 -9.62 -1.37
C TYR A 243 -5.25 -9.71 -0.85
N ARG A 244 -5.42 -10.10 0.43
CA ARG A 244 -6.74 -10.19 1.06
C ARG A 244 -7.47 -8.85 1.10
N LEU A 245 -6.80 -7.77 1.50
CA LEU A 245 -7.42 -6.44 1.60
C LEU A 245 -7.83 -5.88 0.23
N LYS A 246 -7.10 -6.19 -0.84
CA LYS A 246 -7.49 -5.82 -2.21
C LYS A 246 -8.71 -6.62 -2.68
N ALA A 247 -8.75 -7.93 -2.39
CA ALA A 247 -9.92 -8.76 -2.71
C ALA A 247 -11.20 -8.27 -2.00
N LEU A 248 -11.05 -7.66 -0.82
CA LEU A 248 -12.14 -7.04 -0.06
C LEU A 248 -12.46 -5.58 -0.49
N GLY A 249 -11.71 -5.00 -1.42
CA GLY A 249 -11.84 -3.59 -1.80
C GLY A 249 -11.42 -2.57 -0.73
N GLU A 250 -10.85 -3.02 0.40
CA GLU A 250 -10.40 -2.15 1.50
C GLU A 250 -9.06 -1.44 1.20
N ARG A 251 -8.34 -1.86 0.15
CA ARG A 251 -7.01 -1.33 -0.21
C ARG A 251 -6.82 -1.09 -1.70
N HIS A 252 -5.95 -0.13 -2.02
CA HIS A 252 -5.64 0.24 -3.38
C HIS A 252 -4.60 -0.71 -4.00
N ASN A 253 -4.73 -1.00 -5.30
CA ASN A 253 -3.85 -1.95 -6.00
C ASN A 253 -2.36 -1.54 -5.96
N MET A 254 -2.08 -0.23 -5.87
CA MET A 254 -0.73 0.36 -5.81
C MET A 254 -0.09 0.38 -4.41
N ASP A 255 -0.75 -0.13 -3.37
CA ASP A 255 -0.14 -0.23 -2.03
C ASP A 255 0.94 -1.33 -2.04
N ILE A 256 2.15 -0.97 -1.56
CA ILE A 256 3.37 -1.80 -1.53
C ILE A 256 3.68 -2.30 -0.11
N THR A 257 4.59 -3.27 0.00
CA THR A 257 5.15 -3.66 1.31
C THR A 257 6.12 -2.58 1.81
N ILE A 258 6.23 -2.42 3.13
CA ILE A 258 7.06 -1.43 3.81
C ILE A 258 7.98 -2.10 4.83
N GLU A 259 9.12 -1.48 5.15
CA GLU A 259 10.11 -2.00 6.11
C GLU A 259 9.73 -1.80 7.59
N GLY A 260 8.50 -1.36 7.87
CA GLY A 260 8.02 -1.31 9.26
C GLY A 260 6.53 -1.47 9.37
N PHE A 261 5.93 -0.81 10.37
CA PHE A 261 4.55 -1.09 10.76
C PHE A 261 3.54 -0.06 10.23
N HIS A 262 2.37 -0.55 9.80
CA HIS A 262 1.27 0.29 9.36
C HIS A 262 -0.06 -0.11 10.00
N SER A 263 -0.96 0.85 10.16
CA SER A 263 -2.27 0.68 10.81
C SER A 263 -3.15 -0.44 10.20
N TRP A 264 -3.06 -0.69 8.90
CA TRP A 264 -3.80 -1.76 8.23
C TRP A 264 -3.23 -3.15 8.50
N MET A 265 -2.00 -3.23 9.00
CA MET A 265 -1.33 -4.49 9.29
C MET A 265 -1.86 -5.15 10.57
N TRP A 266 -2.73 -4.49 11.33
CA TRP A 266 -3.19 -4.95 12.65
C TRP A 266 -4.07 -6.22 12.66
N ARG A 267 -4.71 -6.62 11.55
CA ARG A 267 -5.56 -7.84 11.45
C ARG A 267 -4.72 -9.13 11.31
N GLY A 268 -3.75 -9.31 12.22
CA GLY A 268 -2.90 -10.50 12.34
C GLY A 268 -1.44 -10.24 12.78
N LEU A 269 -1.07 -9.00 13.10
CA LEU A 269 0.34 -8.59 13.28
C LEU A 269 0.76 -8.22 14.70
N SER A 270 0.20 -8.87 15.72
CA SER A 270 0.94 -8.93 17.00
C SER A 270 2.26 -9.70 16.83
N PHE A 271 2.30 -10.68 15.92
CA PHE A 271 3.46 -11.55 15.74
C PHE A 271 4.73 -10.83 15.28
N LEU A 272 4.63 -9.87 14.35
CA LEU A 272 5.82 -9.21 13.79
C LEU A 272 6.33 -8.05 14.65
N LEU A 273 5.47 -7.45 15.48
CA LEU A 273 5.85 -6.32 16.34
C LEU A 273 7.07 -6.63 17.23
N PRO A 274 7.16 -7.78 17.92
CA PRO A 274 8.36 -8.17 18.66
C PRO A 274 9.65 -8.11 17.84
N PHE A 275 9.63 -8.62 16.61
CA PHE A 275 10.78 -8.59 15.71
C PHE A 275 11.12 -7.16 15.26
N LEU A 276 10.13 -6.31 15.00
CA LEU A 276 10.39 -4.90 14.69
C LEU A 276 11.01 -4.17 15.89
N PHE A 277 10.43 -4.31 17.07
CA PHE A 277 10.94 -3.65 18.28
C PHE A 277 12.34 -4.12 18.65
N MET A 278 12.64 -5.40 18.50
CA MET A 278 13.98 -5.93 18.69
C MET A 278 14.96 -5.38 17.63
N GLY A 279 14.52 -5.24 16.37
CA GLY A 279 15.29 -4.52 15.35
C GLY A 279 15.56 -3.07 15.70
N TYR A 280 14.57 -2.35 16.25
CA TYR A 280 14.74 -0.97 16.71
C TYR A 280 15.68 -0.88 17.91
N ALA A 281 15.60 -1.82 18.84
CA ALA A 281 16.53 -1.91 19.96
C ALA A 281 17.96 -2.17 19.47
N PHE A 282 18.15 -3.07 18.50
CA PHE A 282 19.46 -3.30 17.89
C PHE A 282 19.96 -2.05 17.14
N GLN A 283 19.06 -1.34 16.48
CA GLN A 283 19.39 -0.07 15.83
C GLN A 283 19.88 1.00 16.83
N ALA A 284 19.23 1.10 18.00
CA ALA A 284 19.69 1.95 19.10
C ALA A 284 21.02 1.46 19.69
N TYR A 285 21.22 0.14 19.81
CA TYR A 285 22.47 -0.44 20.27
C TYR A 285 23.65 -0.12 19.33
N ASN A 286 23.42 -0.11 18.00
CA ASN A 286 24.41 0.36 17.04
C ASN A 286 24.74 1.84 17.24
N ALA A 287 23.72 2.68 17.42
CA ALA A 287 23.93 4.10 17.67
C ALA A 287 24.75 4.34 18.94
N TYR A 288 24.44 3.62 20.02
CA TYR A 288 25.15 3.69 21.30
C TYR A 288 26.60 3.21 21.17
N THR A 289 26.83 2.07 20.51
CA THR A 289 28.19 1.53 20.31
C THR A 289 29.06 2.51 19.53
N LEU A 290 28.50 3.11 18.47
CA LEU A 290 29.21 4.13 17.70
C LEU A 290 29.43 5.43 18.49
N TYR A 291 28.50 5.80 19.37
CA TYR A 291 28.69 6.93 20.28
C TYR A 291 29.85 6.68 21.23
N GLU A 292 29.94 5.48 21.82
CA GLU A 292 31.05 5.10 22.69
C GLU A 292 32.38 5.12 21.93
N ILE A 293 32.44 4.51 20.75
CA ILE A 293 33.66 4.51 19.91
C ILE A 293 34.05 5.95 19.56
N SER A 294 33.08 6.81 19.24
CA SER A 294 33.34 8.20 18.86
C SER A 294 33.90 9.06 20.01
N ASN A 295 33.54 8.77 21.26
CA ASN A 295 33.93 9.62 22.40
C ASN A 295 35.12 9.05 23.19
N TYR A 296 35.26 7.73 23.26
CA TYR A 296 36.23 7.08 24.15
C TYR A 296 37.40 6.41 23.43
N VAL A 297 37.30 6.16 22.11
CA VAL A 297 38.44 5.63 21.33
C VAL A 297 39.18 6.81 20.69
N PRO A 298 40.45 7.07 21.06
CA PRO A 298 41.21 8.18 20.49
C PRO A 298 41.30 8.12 18.97
N GLY A 299 41.29 9.28 18.31
CA GLY A 299 41.45 9.39 16.87
C GLY A 299 40.26 8.89 16.04
N ALA A 300 39.06 8.76 16.64
CA ALA A 300 37.86 8.35 15.91
C ALA A 300 37.55 9.30 14.73
N PRO A 301 37.43 8.79 13.50
CA PRO A 301 37.11 9.62 12.36
C PRO A 301 35.65 10.11 12.44
N TRP A 302 35.35 11.24 11.77
CA TRP A 302 34.01 11.83 11.76
C TRP A 302 32.90 10.87 11.30
N HIS A 303 33.24 9.87 10.48
CA HIS A 303 32.31 8.83 10.04
C HIS A 303 31.61 8.13 11.22
N VAL A 304 32.32 7.88 12.32
CA VAL A 304 31.77 7.16 13.48
C VAL A 304 30.66 7.99 14.14
N SER A 305 30.92 9.27 14.40
CA SER A 305 29.95 10.18 15.03
C SER A 305 28.72 10.41 14.14
N VAL A 306 28.93 10.60 12.84
CA VAL A 306 27.83 10.74 11.87
C VAL A 306 27.00 9.47 11.79
N MET A 307 27.62 8.29 11.75
CA MET A 307 26.88 7.02 11.75
C MET A 307 26.09 6.82 13.05
N SER A 308 26.63 7.20 14.21
CA SER A 308 25.90 7.19 15.48
C SER A 308 24.63 8.06 15.41
N GLY A 309 24.76 9.29 14.88
CA GLY A 309 23.64 10.19 14.67
C GLY A 309 22.60 9.67 13.69
N LEU A 310 23.03 9.09 12.57
CA LEU A 310 22.13 8.52 11.55
C LEU A 310 21.37 7.30 12.10
N PHE A 311 22.04 6.38 12.80
CA PHE A 311 21.37 5.25 13.45
C PHE A 311 20.37 5.73 14.52
N SER A 312 20.72 6.76 15.30
CA SER A 312 19.82 7.38 16.28
C SER A 312 18.57 7.98 15.63
N LEU A 313 18.75 8.75 14.54
CA LEU A 313 17.64 9.37 13.81
C LEU A 313 16.69 8.31 13.24
N LEU A 314 17.24 7.27 12.61
CA LEU A 314 16.46 6.18 12.06
C LEU A 314 15.72 5.41 13.17
N PHE A 315 16.38 5.14 14.30
CA PHE A 315 15.75 4.52 15.47
C PHE A 315 14.57 5.34 15.97
N ILE A 316 14.77 6.63 16.26
CA ILE A 316 13.75 7.54 16.80
C ILE A 316 12.54 7.62 15.85
N GLY A 317 12.76 7.74 14.55
CA GLY A 317 11.63 7.81 13.62
C GLY A 317 10.93 6.45 13.43
N ASN A 318 11.67 5.34 13.43
CA ASN A 318 11.08 3.99 13.35
C ASN A 318 10.22 3.67 14.58
N ILE A 319 10.70 3.98 15.77
CA ILE A 319 9.94 3.77 17.02
C ILE A 319 8.74 4.72 17.09
N THR A 320 8.92 6.00 16.78
CA THR A 320 7.84 7.00 16.81
C THR A 320 6.73 6.63 15.85
N THR A 321 7.05 6.28 14.60
CA THR A 321 6.03 5.93 13.61
C THR A 321 5.27 4.65 13.96
N THR A 322 5.94 3.67 14.55
CA THR A 322 5.30 2.44 15.03
C THR A 322 4.41 2.74 16.25
N LEU A 323 4.91 3.51 17.22
CA LEU A 323 4.18 3.89 18.42
C LEU A 323 2.99 4.81 18.14
N LEU A 324 3.01 5.65 17.11
CA LEU A 324 1.84 6.47 16.76
C LEU A 324 0.68 5.63 16.18
N VAL A 325 1.00 4.50 15.56
CA VAL A 325 0.03 3.61 14.92
C VAL A 325 -0.68 2.70 15.94
N VAL A 326 -0.01 2.36 17.04
CA VAL A 326 -0.51 1.42 18.06
C VAL A 326 -1.73 1.98 18.84
N PRO A 327 -1.71 3.20 19.44
CA PRO A 327 -2.80 3.77 20.21
C PRO A 327 -4.04 4.06 19.36
N GLU A 328 -3.85 4.56 18.13
CA GLU A 328 -4.95 4.87 17.22
C GLU A 328 -5.82 3.63 16.97
N LYS A 329 -5.18 2.45 16.89
CA LYS A 329 -5.87 1.19 16.65
C LYS A 329 -6.42 0.51 17.92
N ILE A 330 -5.78 0.67 19.08
CA ILE A 330 -6.36 0.27 20.37
C ILE A 330 -7.70 1.01 20.58
N ARG A 331 -7.73 2.32 20.28
CA ARG A 331 -8.93 3.14 20.35
C ARG A 331 -10.01 2.71 19.35
N GLU A 332 -9.65 2.35 18.13
CA GLU A 332 -10.62 1.81 17.15
C GLU A 332 -11.21 0.45 17.56
N ARG A 333 -10.40 -0.48 18.08
CA ARG A 333 -10.90 -1.76 18.60
C ARG A 333 -11.82 -1.58 19.79
N ALA A 334 -11.52 -0.64 20.68
CA ALA A 334 -12.41 -0.28 21.78
C ALA A 334 -13.76 0.19 21.21
N LYS A 335 -13.75 1.11 20.24
CA LYS A 335 -14.98 1.59 19.57
C LYS A 335 -15.76 0.47 18.87
N GLU A 336 -15.09 -0.42 18.14
CA GLU A 336 -15.73 -1.59 17.50
C GLU A 336 -16.36 -2.54 18.52
N ARG A 337 -15.65 -2.85 19.62
CA ARG A 337 -16.20 -3.66 20.72
C ARG A 337 -17.43 -3.00 21.35
N TYR A 338 -17.37 -1.70 21.63
CA TYR A 338 -18.53 -0.96 22.14
C TYR A 338 -19.71 -0.98 21.16
N ARG A 339 -19.45 -0.86 19.85
CA ARG A 339 -20.48 -0.93 18.80
C ARG A 339 -21.12 -2.32 18.70
N LEU A 340 -20.33 -3.39 18.79
CA LEU A 340 -20.86 -4.76 18.80
C LEU A 340 -21.66 -5.04 20.08
N LEU A 341 -21.19 -4.56 21.22
CA LEU A 341 -21.91 -4.65 22.49
C LEU A 341 -23.23 -3.87 22.45
N SER A 342 -23.26 -2.68 21.85
CA SER A 342 -24.49 -1.89 21.69
C SER A 342 -25.48 -2.55 20.73
N MET A 343 -25.01 -3.12 19.61
CA MET A 343 -25.84 -3.89 18.68
C MET A 343 -26.39 -5.16 19.34
N GLY A 344 -25.57 -5.86 20.15
CA GLY A 344 -25.99 -7.02 20.92
C GLY A 344 -27.07 -6.69 21.96
N LYS A 345 -26.92 -5.57 22.69
CA LYS A 345 -27.96 -5.06 23.60
C LYS A 345 -29.25 -4.69 22.86
N SER A 346 -29.13 -3.99 21.73
CA SER A 346 -30.29 -3.62 20.90
C SER A 346 -31.06 -4.84 20.37
N MET A 347 -30.35 -5.88 19.90
CA MET A 347 -30.98 -7.12 19.46
C MET A 347 -31.68 -7.88 20.61
N LYS A 348 -31.06 -7.93 21.80
CA LYS A 348 -31.70 -8.52 22.99
C LYS A 348 -32.98 -7.77 23.39
N LEU A 349 -32.93 -6.44 23.40
CA LEU A 349 -34.09 -5.59 23.71
C LEU A 349 -35.24 -5.83 22.71
N ARG A 350 -34.93 -5.89 21.40
CA ARG A 350 -35.92 -6.22 20.35
C ARG A 350 -36.53 -7.62 20.52
N LYS A 351 -35.73 -8.60 20.96
CA LYS A 351 -36.23 -9.95 21.24
C LYS A 351 -37.16 -9.97 22.46
N GLN A 352 -36.81 -9.25 23.52
CA GLN A 352 -37.67 -9.11 24.71
C GLN A 352 -38.99 -8.41 24.39
N MET A 353 -38.95 -7.30 23.64
CA MET A 353 -40.17 -6.62 23.19
C MET A 353 -41.06 -7.53 22.33
N ARG A 354 -40.47 -8.36 21.45
CA ARG A 354 -41.24 -9.33 20.65
C ARG A 354 -41.91 -10.38 21.53
N ASN A 355 -41.18 -10.92 22.52
CA ASN A 355 -41.71 -11.90 23.44
C ASN A 355 -42.82 -11.33 24.34
N SER A 356 -42.67 -10.11 24.85
CA SER A 356 -43.72 -9.45 25.63
C SER A 356 -44.96 -9.14 24.80
N MET A 357 -44.79 -8.82 23.51
CA MET A 357 -45.91 -8.59 22.59
C MET A 357 -46.68 -9.90 22.32
N SER A 358 -45.97 -11.02 22.12
CA SER A 358 -46.60 -12.34 21.98
C SER A 358 -47.28 -12.82 23.29
N GLU A 359 -46.74 -12.47 24.45
CA GLU A 359 -47.39 -12.76 25.74
C GLU A 359 -48.65 -11.90 25.95
N SER A 360 -48.63 -10.63 25.53
CA SER A 360 -49.84 -9.77 25.57
C SER A 360 -50.90 -10.21 24.57
N GLU A 361 -50.52 -10.69 23.38
CA GLU A 361 -51.46 -11.25 22.40
C GLU A 361 -52.11 -12.53 22.95
N ASN A 362 -51.34 -13.46 23.53
CA ASN A 362 -51.89 -14.68 24.15
C ASN A 362 -52.73 -14.41 25.41
N SER A 363 -52.43 -13.35 26.16
CA SER A 363 -53.23 -12.92 27.31
C SER A 363 -54.56 -12.30 26.88
N SER A 364 -54.63 -11.65 25.71
CA SER A 364 -55.84 -11.02 25.19
C SER A 364 -56.85 -12.00 24.57
N THR A 365 -56.42 -13.22 24.22
CA THR A 365 -57.30 -14.27 23.66
C THR A 365 -58.11 -15.04 24.72
N HIS A 366 -57.89 -14.79 26.02
CA HIS A 366 -58.52 -15.56 27.11
C HIS A 366 -59.64 -14.83 27.87
N THR A 367 -60.13 -13.68 27.41
CA THR A 367 -61.23 -12.98 28.09
C THR A 367 -62.35 -12.58 27.13
N SER A 368 -63.32 -13.48 26.90
CA SER A 368 -64.78 -13.22 26.97
C SER A 368 -65.63 -14.48 26.62
N PRO A 369 -66.88 -14.58 27.10
CA PRO A 369 -67.48 -15.83 27.59
C PRO A 369 -68.49 -16.47 26.63
N ALA A 370 -68.74 -17.77 26.77
CA ALA A 370 -69.94 -18.39 26.21
C ALA A 370 -70.49 -19.53 27.09
N SER A 371 -71.79 -19.40 27.32
CA SER A 371 -72.74 -20.29 27.99
C SER A 371 -72.92 -21.66 27.31
N SER A 372 -73.20 -22.66 28.14
CA SER A 372 -73.68 -24.03 27.85
C SER A 372 -75.08 -24.07 27.17
N PRO A 373 -75.70 -25.25 26.92
CA PRO A 373 -75.25 -26.43 26.15
C PRO A 373 -76.37 -27.00 25.23
N VAL A 374 -76.08 -27.79 24.18
CA VAL A 374 -77.03 -28.78 23.62
C VAL A 374 -76.30 -30.01 23.03
N THR A 375 -76.79 -31.18 23.44
CA THR A 375 -76.67 -32.59 23.00
C THR A 375 -76.77 -32.80 21.47
N GLU A 376 -76.44 -33.90 20.77
CA GLU A 376 -76.37 -35.35 21.02
C GLU A 376 -75.81 -36.05 19.73
N LYS A 377 -75.28 -37.29 19.88
CA LYS A 377 -75.19 -38.43 18.90
C LYS A 377 -74.40 -38.26 17.59
N GLY A 378 -73.31 -39.03 17.38
CA GLY A 378 -73.29 -40.41 16.84
C GLY A 378 -72.81 -40.33 15.37
N ASP A 379 -71.95 -41.15 14.76
CA ASP A 379 -71.52 -42.52 14.97
C ASP A 379 -70.25 -42.81 14.10
N LYS A 380 -69.64 -43.98 14.31
CA LYS A 380 -68.41 -44.55 13.71
C LYS A 380 -68.40 -44.69 12.16
N LYS A 381 -67.21 -44.58 11.53
CA LYS A 381 -66.43 -45.72 10.95
C LYS A 381 -65.14 -45.30 10.21
N THR A 382 -64.13 -46.13 10.41
CA THR A 382 -62.77 -46.25 9.83
C THR A 382 -62.78 -46.84 8.38
N PRO A 383 -61.66 -47.31 7.79
CA PRO A 383 -60.50 -46.58 7.28
C PRO A 383 -60.12 -47.05 5.83
N GLY A 384 -59.03 -46.55 5.24
CA GLY A 384 -58.44 -47.23 4.07
C GLY A 384 -57.31 -46.48 3.37
N SER A 385 -56.09 -47.00 3.49
CA SER A 385 -54.97 -46.81 2.55
C SER A 385 -55.13 -47.83 1.40
N PRO A 386 -54.62 -47.58 0.18
CA PRO A 386 -53.37 -48.26 -0.19
C PRO A 386 -52.43 -47.48 -1.13
N ALA A 387 -51.28 -48.11 -1.32
CA ALA A 387 -50.02 -47.68 -1.90
C ALA A 387 -49.93 -47.61 -3.44
N GLU A 388 -48.83 -46.96 -3.86
CA GLU A 388 -47.97 -47.24 -5.02
C GLU A 388 -48.52 -47.21 -6.45
N LYS A 389 -47.90 -46.36 -7.29
CA LYS A 389 -47.00 -46.86 -8.36
C LYS A 389 -46.16 -45.76 -9.03
N LYS A 390 -45.00 -46.22 -9.48
CA LYS A 390 -43.87 -45.59 -10.15
C LYS A 390 -44.09 -45.30 -11.66
N LEU A 391 -43.09 -44.58 -12.22
CA LEU A 391 -42.63 -44.44 -13.62
C LEU A 391 -43.44 -43.44 -14.49
N LYS A 392 -42.84 -42.59 -15.32
CA LYS A 392 -41.49 -42.56 -15.93
C LYS A 392 -40.79 -41.22 -15.73
#